data_AF-A0A366D055-F1
#
_entry.id   AF-A0A366D055-F1
#
_cell.length_a   1.000
_cell.length_b   1.000
_cell.length_c   1.000
_cell.angle_alpha   90.00
_cell.angle_beta   90.00
_cell.angle_gamma   90.00
#
_symmetry.space_group_name_H-M   'P 1'
#
loop_
_entity.id
_entity.type
_entity.pdbx_description
1 polymer ?
#
loop_
_entity_poly.entity_id
_entity_poly.type
_entity_poly.pdbx_seq_one_letter_code
_entity_poly.pdbx_strand_id
1 'polypeptide(L)'
;MTRDKNILPPIDDVPILDAASNNMKISLATGDSGKIYIFHESPFPEPVSWIEYNMDEYYMTFISEVGRLQPLGIAIPDKIAKTIGTQDHIIVTHLIDGKERGSVKIPLMRQKYDN
;
A
#
# COMPACT_ATOMS: atom_id res chain seq x y z
N MET A 1 38.54 -8.61 17.89
CA MET A 1 37.77 -7.91 16.84
C MET A 1 37.07 -8.95 15.99
N THR A 2 35.90 -9.39 16.43
CA THR A 2 35.03 -10.30 15.66
C THR A 2 34.19 -9.42 14.75
N ARG A 3 34.23 -9.64 13.43
CA ARG A 3 33.33 -9.00 12.48
C ARG A 3 31.91 -9.37 12.88
N ASP A 4 31.10 -8.38 13.26
CA ASP A 4 29.66 -8.54 13.34
C ASP A 4 29.20 -9.03 11.97
N LYS A 5 28.74 -10.27 11.92
CA LYS A 5 27.95 -10.75 10.80
C LYS A 5 26.69 -9.90 10.89
N ASN A 6 26.41 -9.09 9.87
CA ASN A 6 25.14 -8.40 9.71
C ASN A 6 24.02 -9.45 9.65
N ILE A 7 23.58 -9.93 10.81
CA ILE A 7 22.39 -10.74 10.96
C ILE A 7 21.27 -9.72 10.95
N LEU A 8 20.57 -9.63 9.81
CA LEU A 8 19.33 -8.88 9.76
C LEU A 8 18.40 -9.44 10.84
N PRO A 9 17.63 -8.57 11.52
CA PRO A 9 16.60 -9.05 12.44
C PRO A 9 15.68 -10.04 11.71
N PRO A 10 15.07 -11.00 12.43
CA PRO A 10 14.01 -11.84 11.86
C PRO A 10 13.00 -10.96 11.11
N ILE A 11 12.44 -11.45 10.00
CA ILE A 11 11.47 -10.68 9.20
C ILE A 11 10.28 -10.20 10.07
N ASP A 12 9.93 -10.97 11.09
CA ASP A 12 8.89 -10.63 12.07
C ASP A 12 9.26 -9.49 13.03
N ASP A 13 10.51 -9.03 13.03
CA ASP A 13 10.96 -7.91 13.84
C ASP A 13 11.24 -6.66 12.98
N VAL A 14 11.05 -6.74 11.66
CA VAL A 14 11.27 -5.60 10.76
C VAL A 14 10.01 -4.72 10.74
N PRO A 15 10.12 -3.40 11.03
CA PRO A 15 8.97 -2.50 10.98
C PRO A 15 8.49 -2.21 9.55
N ILE A 16 9.28 -2.56 8.54
CA ILE A 16 9.03 -2.30 7.13
C ILE A 16 9.10 -3.64 6.38
N LEU A 17 7.99 -4.02 5.76
CA LEU A 17 7.87 -5.18 4.89
C LEU A 17 8.35 -4.85 3.48
N ASP A 18 8.70 -5.89 2.72
CA ASP A 18 8.93 -5.76 1.28
C ASP A 18 7.69 -5.19 0.59
N ALA A 19 7.93 -4.43 -0.47
CA ALA A 19 6.86 -3.81 -1.23
C ALA A 19 5.83 -4.86 -1.71
N ALA A 20 4.55 -4.53 -1.61
CA ALA A 20 3.45 -5.43 -1.95
C ALA A 20 3.60 -6.02 -3.36
N SER A 21 3.99 -5.20 -4.33
CA SER A 21 4.23 -5.62 -5.72
C SER A 21 5.32 -6.68 -5.90
N ASN A 22 6.23 -6.85 -4.94
CA ASN A 22 7.27 -7.90 -4.98
C ASN A 22 6.70 -9.28 -4.63
N ASN A 23 5.65 -9.32 -3.80
CA ASN A 23 5.11 -10.55 -3.22
C ASN A 23 3.73 -10.92 -3.77
N MET A 24 3.03 -9.98 -4.41
CA MET A 24 1.72 -10.20 -5.01
C MET A 24 1.50 -9.32 -6.23
N LYS A 25 0.68 -9.80 -7.17
CA LYS A 25 0.23 -8.93 -8.26
C LYS A 25 -0.71 -7.89 -7.70
N ILE A 26 -0.36 -6.63 -7.93
CA ILE A 26 -1.13 -5.47 -7.51
C ILE A 26 -1.35 -4.54 -8.70
N SER A 27 -2.53 -3.92 -8.78
CA SER A 27 -2.81 -2.93 -9.81
C SER A 27 -3.69 -1.80 -9.27
N LEU A 28 -3.57 -0.64 -9.90
CA LEU A 28 -4.31 0.56 -9.56
C LEU A 28 -5.28 0.91 -10.69
N ALA A 29 -6.50 1.32 -10.33
CA ALA A 29 -7.46 1.85 -11.28
C ALA A 29 -8.26 3.02 -10.69
N THR A 30 -8.81 3.84 -11.57
CA THR A 30 -9.83 4.84 -11.25
C THR A 30 -11.14 4.44 -11.87
N GLY A 31 -12.20 4.32 -11.08
CA GLY A 31 -13.56 4.10 -11.58
C GLY A 31 -14.25 5.40 -12.02
N ASP A 32 -15.46 5.27 -12.57
CA ASP A 32 -16.22 6.35 -13.22
C ASP A 32 -16.61 7.53 -12.31
N SER A 33 -16.43 7.39 -10.99
CA SER A 33 -16.69 8.43 -9.98
C SER A 33 -15.42 9.03 -9.38
N GLY A 34 -14.25 8.78 -9.98
CA GLY A 34 -12.96 9.18 -9.43
C GLY A 34 -12.49 8.35 -8.24
N LYS A 35 -13.27 7.33 -7.83
CA LYS A 35 -12.90 6.35 -6.83
C LYS A 35 -11.65 5.60 -7.27
N ILE A 36 -10.74 5.41 -6.32
CA ILE A 36 -9.48 4.70 -6.54
C ILE A 36 -9.63 3.28 -6.03
N TYR A 37 -9.18 2.34 -6.85
CA TYR A 37 -9.16 0.92 -6.55
C TYR A 37 -7.73 0.41 -6.54
N ILE A 38 -7.41 -0.39 -5.53
CA ILE A 38 -6.23 -1.23 -5.49
C ILE A 38 -6.73 -2.68 -5.60
N PHE A 39 -6.31 -3.38 -6.64
CA PHE A 39 -6.60 -4.80 -6.79
C PHE A 39 -5.37 -5.62 -6.41
N HIS A 40 -5.56 -6.67 -5.63
CA HIS A 40 -4.48 -7.58 -5.25
C HIS A 40 -4.92 -9.04 -5.40
N GLU A 41 -3.98 -9.94 -5.73
CA GLU A 41 -4.28 -11.38 -5.93
C GLU A 41 -4.03 -12.24 -4.69
N SER A 42 -3.37 -11.71 -3.66
CA SER A 42 -3.00 -12.45 -2.44
C SER A 42 -3.32 -11.65 -1.19
N PRO A 43 -3.65 -12.28 -0.06
CA PRO A 43 -3.92 -11.57 1.17
C PRO A 43 -2.68 -10.79 1.63
N PHE A 44 -2.89 -9.65 2.29
CA PHE A 44 -1.83 -8.96 3.01
C PHE A 44 -1.35 -9.86 4.16
N PRO A 45 -0.05 -9.81 4.53
CA PRO A 45 0.46 -10.56 5.68
C PRO A 45 -0.27 -10.21 6.98
N GLU A 46 -0.75 -8.97 7.08
CA GLU A 46 -1.44 -8.40 8.23
C GLU A 46 -2.66 -7.57 7.78
N PRO A 47 -3.69 -7.42 8.63
CA PRO A 47 -4.80 -6.51 8.33
C PRO A 47 -4.31 -5.08 8.13
N VAL A 48 -4.72 -4.47 7.02
CA VAL A 48 -4.41 -3.08 6.71
C VAL A 48 -5.35 -2.16 7.47
N SER A 49 -4.78 -1.23 8.25
CA SER A 49 -5.53 -0.25 9.04
C SER A 49 -5.79 1.03 8.24
N TRP A 50 -4.77 1.59 7.57
CA TRP A 50 -4.92 2.72 6.64
C TRP A 50 -3.87 2.67 5.53
N ILE A 51 -4.03 3.55 4.54
CA ILE A 51 -3.05 3.80 3.48
C ILE A 51 -2.52 5.21 3.65
N GLU A 52 -1.19 5.36 3.60
CA GLU A 52 -0.53 6.66 3.53
C GLU A 52 -0.14 6.95 2.09
N TYR A 53 -0.40 8.18 1.66
CA TYR A 53 0.08 8.71 0.40
C TYR A 53 0.99 9.90 0.67
N ASN A 54 2.25 9.78 0.26
CA ASN A 54 3.19 10.88 0.26
C ASN A 54 2.92 11.75 -0.98
N MET A 55 2.48 12.99 -0.74
CA MET A 55 2.11 13.91 -1.81
C MET A 55 3.31 14.48 -2.57
N ASP A 56 4.50 14.46 -1.96
CA ASP A 56 5.72 15.05 -2.52
C ASP A 56 6.46 14.03 -3.39
N GLU A 57 6.48 12.77 -2.96
CA GLU A 57 7.21 11.68 -3.61
C GLU A 57 6.31 10.70 -4.40
N TYR A 58 4.98 10.91 -4.39
CA TYR A 58 4.01 10.14 -5.17
C TYR A 58 4.05 8.62 -4.93
N TYR A 59 4.27 8.18 -3.68
CA TYR A 59 4.19 6.77 -3.29
C TYR A 59 3.08 6.51 -2.27
N MET A 60 2.61 5.27 -2.24
CA MET A 60 1.67 4.77 -1.24
C MET A 60 2.31 3.70 -0.36
N THR A 61 1.92 3.68 0.90
CA THR A 61 2.32 2.68 1.89
C THR A 61 1.08 2.20 2.63
N PHE A 62 0.89 0.88 2.72
CA PHE A 62 -0.10 0.27 3.59
C PHE A 62 0.45 0.23 5.02
N ILE A 63 -0.36 0.65 5.99
CA ILE A 63 -0.01 0.54 7.40
C ILE A 63 -0.90 -0.52 8.04
N SER A 64 -0.29 -1.53 8.65
CA SER A 64 -1.02 -2.61 9.31
C SER A 64 -1.53 -2.20 10.70
N GLU A 65 -2.48 -2.95 11.24
CA GLU A 65 -2.98 -2.75 12.61
C GLU A 65 -1.89 -2.86 13.69
N VAL A 66 -0.80 -3.58 13.40
CA VAL A 66 0.36 -3.70 14.30
C VAL A 66 1.46 -2.68 14.00
N GLY A 67 1.19 -1.72 13.11
CA GLY A 67 2.09 -0.60 12.81
C GLY A 67 3.23 -0.92 11.84
N ARG A 68 3.18 -2.04 11.11
CA ARG A 68 4.17 -2.32 10.06
C ARG A 68 3.82 -1.56 8.78
N LEU A 69 4.87 -1.14 8.10
CA LEU A 69 4.79 -0.41 6.84
C LEU A 69 5.00 -1.38 5.69
N GLN A 70 4.10 -1.38 4.72
CA GLN A 70 4.29 -2.12 3.47
C GLN A 70 4.13 -1.18 2.27
N PRO A 71 5.23 -0.80 1.60
CA PRO A 71 5.15 0.03 0.40
C PRO A 71 4.30 -0.65 -0.68
N LEU A 72 3.54 0.11 -1.46
CA LEU A 72 2.76 -0.43 -2.57
C LEU A 72 3.67 -1.06 -3.65
N GLY A 73 4.80 -0.39 -3.93
CA GLY A 73 5.82 -0.89 -4.86
C GLY A 73 5.50 -0.73 -6.34
N ILE A 74 4.50 0.07 -6.70
CA ILE A 74 4.28 0.55 -8.07
C ILE A 74 4.17 2.06 -8.08
N ALA A 75 4.59 2.67 -9.18
CA ALA A 75 4.47 4.12 -9.37
C ALA A 75 2.99 4.52 -9.44
N ILE A 76 2.62 5.61 -8.77
CA ILE A 76 1.26 6.14 -8.82
C ILE A 76 1.11 6.96 -10.12
N PRO A 77 0.21 6.57 -11.05
CA PRO A 77 0.02 7.33 -12.29
C PRO A 77 -0.51 8.74 -12.01
N ASP A 78 -0.06 9.74 -12.76
CA ASP A 78 -0.46 11.16 -12.62
C ASP A 78 -1.97 11.36 -12.55
N LYS A 79 -2.74 10.59 -13.33
CA LYS A 79 -4.20 10.65 -13.33
C LYS A 79 -4.77 10.30 -11.95
N ILE A 80 -4.19 9.30 -11.28
CA ILE A 80 -4.58 8.86 -9.94
C ILE A 80 -4.07 9.86 -8.89
N ALA A 81 -2.84 10.35 -9.04
CA ALA A 81 -2.27 11.37 -8.15
C ALA A 81 -3.16 12.62 -8.07
N LYS A 82 -3.72 13.06 -9.21
CA LYS A 82 -4.67 14.20 -9.28
C LYS A 82 -6.00 13.93 -8.58
N THR A 83 -6.45 12.69 -8.51
CA THR A 83 -7.73 12.33 -7.87
C THR A 83 -7.59 12.02 -6.38
N ILE A 84 -6.41 11.58 -5.92
CA ILE A 84 -6.13 11.25 -4.51
C ILE A 84 -6.49 12.39 -3.55
N GLY A 85 -6.22 13.64 -3.95
CA GLY A 85 -6.46 14.82 -3.11
C GLY A 85 -7.92 14.99 -2.65
N THR A 86 -8.88 14.32 -3.30
CA THR A 86 -10.30 14.39 -2.97
C THR A 86 -10.88 13.11 -2.38
N GLN A 87 -10.08 12.05 -2.19
CA GLN A 87 -10.55 10.76 -1.69
C GLN A 87 -10.24 10.59 -0.20
N ASP A 88 -11.21 10.17 0.61
CA ASP A 88 -10.96 9.86 2.03
C ASP A 88 -10.66 8.37 2.27
N HIS A 89 -10.84 7.55 1.25
CA HIS A 89 -10.57 6.12 1.28
C HIS A 89 -10.15 5.62 -0.09
N ILE A 90 -9.43 4.50 -0.09
CA ILE A 90 -9.17 3.69 -1.28
C ILE A 90 -9.92 2.38 -1.12
N ILE A 91 -10.52 1.90 -2.21
CA ILE A 91 -11.16 0.59 -2.23
C ILE A 91 -10.10 -0.45 -2.53
N VAL A 92 -9.85 -1.35 -1.59
CA VAL A 92 -8.91 -2.46 -1.74
C VAL A 92 -9.72 -3.71 -2.03
N THR A 93 -9.48 -4.31 -3.20
CA THR A 93 -10.26 -5.42 -3.75
C THR A 93 -9.39 -6.64 -3.92
N HIS A 94 -9.78 -7.75 -3.27
CA HIS A 94 -9.12 -9.04 -3.44
C HIS A 94 -9.68 -9.74 -4.68
N LEU A 95 -8.79 -10.08 -5.61
CA LEU A 95 -9.09 -10.85 -6.81
C LEU A 95 -8.57 -12.29 -6.66
N ILE A 96 -9.37 -13.27 -7.06
CA ILE A 96 -8.93 -14.66 -7.27
C ILE A 96 -9.38 -15.06 -8.67
N ASP A 97 -8.42 -15.48 -9.50
CA ASP A 97 -8.66 -15.84 -10.91
C ASP A 97 -9.40 -14.74 -11.69
N GLY A 98 -9.02 -13.48 -11.43
CA GLY A 98 -9.63 -12.30 -12.06
C GLY A 98 -11.05 -11.97 -11.58
N LYS A 99 -11.58 -12.68 -10.57
CA LYS A 99 -12.90 -12.42 -9.98
C LYS A 99 -12.77 -11.76 -8.61
N GLU A 100 -13.59 -10.74 -8.38
CA GLU A 100 -13.72 -10.12 -7.06
C GLU A 100 -14.19 -11.14 -6.03
N ARG A 101 -13.43 -11.24 -4.93
CA ARG A 101 -13.81 -12.01 -3.74
C ARG A 101 -14.36 -11.12 -2.64
N GLY A 102 -13.86 -9.89 -2.56
CA GLY A 102 -14.33 -8.90 -1.62
C GLY A 102 -13.60 -7.58 -1.79
N SER A 103 -14.24 -6.53 -1.29
CA SER A 103 -13.71 -5.17 -1.33
C SER A 103 -13.89 -4.52 0.04
N VAL A 104 -12.86 -3.82 0.50
CA VAL A 104 -12.89 -3.05 1.75
C VAL A 104 -12.50 -1.61 1.46
N LYS A 105 -13.16 -0.67 2.13
CA LYS A 105 -12.75 0.74 2.11
C LYS A 105 -11.69 0.95 3.18
N ILE A 106 -10.49 1.30 2.75
CA ILE A 106 -9.37 1.58 3.65
C ILE A 106 -9.17 3.09 3.71
N PRO A 107 -9.12 3.69 4.92
CA PRO A 107 -8.86 5.12 5.07
C PRO A 107 -7.59 5.57 4.35
N LEU A 108 -7.63 6.75 3.74
CA LEU A 108 -6.49 7.36 3.08
C LEU A 108 -5.99 8.56 3.88
N MET A 109 -4.75 8.46 4.36
CA MET A 109 -4.02 9.55 5.00
C MET A 109 -3.07 10.17 3.99
N ARG A 110 -3.08 11.50 3.88
CA ARG A 110 -2.21 12.26 2.99
C ARG A 110 -1.15 12.93 3.83
N GLN A 111 0.11 12.67 3.50
CA GLN A 111 1.25 13.32 4.14
C GLN A 111 1.84 14.33 3.16
N LYS A 112 1.99 15.55 3.67
CA LYS A 112 2.73 16.62 3.01
C LYS A 112 3.78 17.11 4.00
N TYR A 113 5.03 17.14 3.57
CA TYR A 113 6.10 17.68 4.38
C TYR A 113 6.29 19.15 4.01
N ASP A 114 6.08 20.05 4.97
CA ASP A 114 6.47 21.44 4.80
C ASP A 114 8.01 21.49 4.87
N ASN A 115 8.65 21.61 3.71
CA ASN A 115 10.10 21.88 3.60
C ASN A 115 10.43 23.34 3.91
#